data_AF-E2BCX0-F1
#
_entry.id   AF-E2BCX0-F1
#
_cell.length_a   1.000
_cell.length_b   1.000
_cell.length_c   1.000
_cell.angle_alpha   90.00
_cell.angle_beta   90.00
_cell.angle_gamma   90.00
#
_symmetry.space_group_name_H-M   'P 1'
#
loop_
_entity.id
_entity.type
_entity.pdbx_description
1 polymer ?
#
loop_
_entity_poly.entity_id
_entity_poly.type
_entity_poly.pdbx_seq_one_letter_code
_entity_poly.pdbx_strand_id
1 'polypeptide(L)'
;LLHDNASSHKAFMIREYLTKKGIIVIDHSYSPDLAPCDFWLFPKLKLAMKGNRFDTIPVIQKTSTAILKAIPADEYKKCFEKFVERFQR
;
A
#
# COMPACT_ATOMS: atom_id res chain seq x y z
N LEU A 1 -2.91 -8.37 -8.04
CA LEU A 1 -1.93 -7.41 -7.50
C LEU A 1 -2.27 -6.03 -8.01
N LEU A 2 -2.53 -5.08 -7.12
CA LEU A 2 -2.70 -3.67 -7.43
C LEU A 2 -1.42 -2.95 -6.99
N HIS A 3 -0.71 -2.34 -7.93
CA HIS A 3 0.46 -1.52 -7.66
C HIS A 3 0.50 -0.39 -8.68
N ASP A 4 1.24 0.67 -8.38
CA ASP A 4 1.36 1.80 -9.28
C ASP A 4 2.21 1.50 -10.53
N ASN A 5 2.06 2.35 -11.55
CA ASN A 5 2.68 2.17 -12.85
C ASN A 5 4.13 2.66 -12.95
N ALA A 6 4.84 2.77 -11.82
CA ALA A 6 6.25 3.13 -11.80
C ALA A 6 7.08 2.25 -12.75
N SER A 7 8.08 2.85 -13.41
CA SER A 7 8.90 2.15 -14.42
C SER A 7 9.54 0.87 -13.88
N SER A 8 9.94 0.86 -12.60
CA SER A 8 10.45 -0.32 -11.91
C SER A 8 9.43 -1.45 -11.83
N HIS A 9 8.15 -1.17 -11.61
CA HIS A 9 7.08 -2.16 -11.51
C HIS A 9 6.63 -2.68 -12.89
N LYS A 10 6.82 -1.89 -13.95
CA LYS A 10 6.54 -2.30 -15.34
C LYS A 10 7.72 -2.94 -16.07
N ALA A 11 8.89 -3.02 -15.43
CA ALA A 11 10.07 -3.63 -16.01
C ALA A 11 9.79 -5.07 -16.48
N PHE A 12 10.40 -5.46 -17.60
CA PHE A 12 10.19 -6.77 -18.22
C PHE A 12 10.44 -7.92 -17.24
N MET A 13 11.53 -7.85 -16.46
CA MET A 13 11.87 -8.88 -15.45
C MET A 13 10.76 -9.05 -14.40
N ILE A 14 10.11 -7.97 -13.97
CA ILE A 14 9.02 -8.02 -13.00
C ILE A 14 7.77 -8.64 -13.62
N ARG A 15 7.40 -8.23 -14.83
CA ARG A 15 6.25 -8.80 -15.55
C ARG A 15 6.43 -10.29 -15.82
N GLU A 16 7.62 -10.70 -16.21
CA GLU A 16 7.96 -12.10 -16.45
C GLU A 16 7.85 -12.92 -15.15
N TYR A 17 8.39 -12.39 -14.04
CA TYR A 17 8.27 -13.02 -12.72
C TYR A 17 6.82 -13.18 -12.27
N LEU A 18 6.01 -12.13 -12.38
CA LEU A 18 4.59 -12.16 -11.98
C LEU A 18 3.80 -13.16 -12.81
N THR A 19 4.06 -13.22 -14.12
CA THR A 19 3.46 -14.21 -15.03
C THR A 19 3.86 -15.64 -14.63
N LYS A 20 5.16 -15.88 -14.39
CA LYS A 20 5.67 -17.19 -13.92
C LYS A 20 5.06 -17.63 -12.59
N LYS A 21 4.66 -16.69 -11.73
CA LYS A 21 3.99 -16.95 -10.46
C LYS A 21 2.47 -17.00 -10.54
N GLY A 22 1.88 -16.80 -11.73
CA GLY A 22 0.43 -16.79 -11.91
C GLY A 22 -0.26 -15.60 -11.21
N ILE A 23 0.47 -14.54 -10.91
CA ILE A 23 -0.08 -13.37 -10.22
C ILE A 23 -0.69 -12.43 -11.27
N ILE A 24 -2.01 -12.29 -11.24
CA ILE A 24 -2.72 -11.34 -12.10
C ILE A 24 -2.48 -9.92 -11.58
N VAL A 25 -1.96 -9.05 -12.44
CA VAL A 25 -1.82 -7.61 -12.17
C VAL A 25 -3.07 -6.90 -12.67
N ILE A 26 -3.63 -6.03 -11.83
CA ILE A 26 -4.78 -5.20 -12.20
C ILE A 26 -4.23 -3.99 -12.95
N ASP A 27 -4.57 -3.85 -14.23
CA ASP A 27 -4.17 -2.70 -15.03
C ASP A 27 -5.03 -1.48 -14.68
N HIS A 28 -4.38 -0.34 -14.45
CA HIS A 28 -5.06 0.92 -14.16
C HIS A 28 -4.21 2.12 -14.57
N SER A 29 -4.83 3.24 -14.93
CA SER A 29 -4.13 4.53 -15.02
C SER A 29 -3.75 4.98 -13.61
N TYR A 30 -2.56 5.56 -13.43
CA TYR A 30 -2.05 5.97 -12.12
C TYR A 30 -3.05 6.94 -11.45
N SER A 31 -3.66 6.51 -10.36
CA SER A 31 -4.61 7.31 -9.58
C SER A 31 -4.37 7.03 -8.10
N PRO A 32 -3.73 7.97 -7.36
CA PRO A 32 -3.52 7.85 -5.92
C PRO A 32 -4.83 7.62 -5.16
N ASP A 33 -5.95 8.14 -5.67
CA ASP A 33 -7.27 7.97 -5.06
C ASP A 33 -7.79 6.54 -5.11
N LEU A 34 -7.25 5.70 -6.01
CA LEU A 34 -7.59 4.29 -6.15
C LEU A 34 -6.63 3.38 -5.35
N ALA A 35 -5.48 3.86 -4.90
CA ALA A 35 -4.49 3.03 -4.22
C ALA A 35 -4.78 2.95 -2.71
N PRO A 36 -5.13 1.78 -2.14
CA PRO A 36 -5.39 1.62 -0.71
C PRO A 36 -4.22 2.06 0.19
N CYS A 37 -2.99 1.90 -0.31
CA CYS A 37 -1.80 2.37 0.38
C CYS A 37 -1.78 3.89 0.53
N ASP A 38 -2.15 4.63 -0.52
CA ASP A 38 -2.08 6.09 -0.56
C ASP A 38 -3.22 6.76 0.18
N PHE A 39 -4.46 6.32 -0.02
CA PHE A 39 -5.62 6.98 0.61
C PHE A 39 -5.91 6.52 2.04
N TRP A 40 -5.37 5.37 2.48
CA TRP A 40 -5.72 4.78 3.79
C TRP A 40 -4.51 4.38 4.64
N LEU A 41 -3.59 3.57 4.13
CA LEU A 41 -2.49 3.02 4.95
C LEU A 41 -1.48 4.11 5.36
N PHE A 42 -0.93 4.84 4.40
CA PHE A 42 0.07 5.88 4.66
C PHE A 42 -0.46 7.02 5.51
N PRO A 43 -1.70 7.52 5.35
CA PRO A 43 -2.28 8.49 6.28
C PRO A 43 -2.31 8.00 7.73
N LYS A 44 -2.74 6.76 8.00
CA LYS A 44 -2.75 6.19 9.36
C LYS A 44 -1.34 6.11 9.94
N LEU A 45 -0.38 5.61 9.15
CA LEU A 45 1.02 5.50 9.57
C LEU A 45 1.64 6.89 9.86
N LYS A 46 1.51 7.83 8.91
CA LYS A 46 2.04 9.19 9.04
C LYS A 46 1.42 9.93 10.22
N LEU A 47 0.12 9.76 10.47
CA LEU A 47 -0.57 10.39 11.59
C LEU A 47 -0.04 9.86 12.92
N ALA A 48 0.10 8.54 13.07
CA ALA A 48 0.64 7.93 14.28
C ALA A 48 2.11 8.30 14.55
N MET A 49 2.87 8.56 13.49
CA MET A 49 4.29 8.95 13.59
C MET A 49 4.49 10.47 13.70
N LYS A 50 3.45 11.28 13.52
CA LYS A 50 3.54 12.73 13.44
C LYS A 50 4.13 13.31 14.73
N GLY A 51 5.09 14.22 14.59
CA GLY A 51 5.74 14.90 15.72
C GLY A 51 6.89 14.11 16.36
N ASN A 52 7.07 12.84 16.02
CA ASN A 52 8.18 12.03 16.51
C ASN A 52 9.40 12.17 15.58
N ARG A 53 10.60 12.24 16.18
CA ARG A 53 11.88 12.09 15.47
C ARG A 53 12.42 10.69 15.73
N PHE A 54 13.01 10.10 14.69
CA PHE A 54 13.60 8.77 14.77
C PHE A 54 15.06 8.87 14.36
N ASP A 55 15.97 8.63 15.30
CA ASP A 55 17.41 8.85 15.07
C ASP A 55 18.06 7.74 14.25
N THR A 56 17.41 6.56 14.16
CA THR A 56 17.98 5.40 13.46
C THR A 56 16.91 4.62 12.69
N ILE A 57 17.36 3.95 11.63
CA ILE A 57 16.53 3.06 10.80
C ILE A 57 15.84 1.95 11.62
N PRO A 58 16.54 1.25 12.55
CA PRO A 58 15.89 0.21 13.35
C PRO A 58 14.74 0.72 14.21
N VAL A 59 14.84 1.95 14.74
CA VAL A 59 13.80 2.54 15.58
C VAL A 59 12.55 2.86 14.76
N ILE A 60 12.70 3.48 13.58
CA ILE A 60 11.56 3.77 12.69
C ILE A 60 10.92 2.48 12.16
N GLN A 61 11.72 1.44 11.86
CA GLN A 61 11.20 0.12 11.46
C GLN A 61 10.39 -0.54 12.57
N LYS A 62 10.91 -0.56 13.81
CA LYS A 62 10.22 -1.14 14.97
C LYS A 62 8.91 -0.41 15.25
N THR A 63 8.93 0.93 15.21
CA THR A 63 7.74 1.76 15.44
C THR A 63 6.70 1.56 14.35
N SER A 64 7.10 1.60 13.09
CA SER A 64 6.20 1.35 11.95
C SER A 64 5.57 -0.04 12.03
N THR A 65 6.37 -1.07 12.38
CA THR A 65 5.87 -2.44 12.56
C THR A 65 4.84 -2.53 13.68
N ALA A 66 5.07 -1.84 14.80
CA ALA A 66 4.13 -1.81 15.91
C ALA A 66 2.81 -1.14 15.51
N ILE A 67 2.86 0.00 14.81
CA ILE A 67 1.68 0.70 14.29
C ILE A 67 0.89 -0.21 13.35
N LEU A 68 1.57 -0.86 12.39
CA LEU A 68 0.92 -1.77 11.43
C LEU A 68 0.26 -2.96 12.12
N LYS A 69 0.92 -3.56 13.12
CA LYS A 69 0.35 -4.69 13.90
C LYS A 69 -0.84 -4.28 14.76
N ALA A 70 -0.92 -3.01 15.13
CA ALA A 70 -2.04 -2.49 15.93
C ALA A 70 -3.28 -2.19 15.08
N ILE A 71 -3.20 -2.22 13.74
CA ILE A 71 -4.37 -2.01 12.87
C ILE A 71 -5.26 -3.25 12.95
N PRO A 72 -6.54 -3.11 13.37
CA PRO A 72 -7.48 -4.22 13.40
C PRO A 72 -7.75 -4.80 12.01
N ALA A 73 -8.00 -6.11 11.94
CA ALA A 73 -8.28 -6.80 10.67
C ALA A 73 -9.54 -6.23 9.96
N ASP A 74 -10.55 -5.80 10.71
CA ASP A 74 -11.77 -5.22 10.14
C ASP A 74 -11.52 -3.88 9.43
N GLU A 75 -10.50 -3.11 9.85
CA GLU A 75 -10.13 -1.86 9.20
C GLU A 75 -9.56 -2.10 7.79
N TYR A 76 -8.84 -3.21 7.59
CA TYR A 76 -8.40 -3.63 6.25
C TYR A 76 -9.60 -4.00 5.38
N LYS A 77 -10.57 -4.74 5.92
CA LYS A 77 -11.79 -5.10 5.18
C LYS A 77 -12.55 -3.86 4.70
N LYS A 78 -12.80 -2.90 5.61
CA LYS A 78 -13.43 -1.61 5.30
C LYS A 78 -12.66 -0.83 4.25
N CYS A 79 -11.32 -0.91 4.26
CA CYS A 79 -10.49 -0.26 3.24
C CYS A 79 -10.75 -0.84 1.84
N PHE A 80 -10.87 -2.16 1.71
CA PHE A 80 -11.16 -2.80 0.43
C PHE A 80 -12.60 -2.55 -0.04
N GLU A 81 -13.57 -2.45 0.86
CA GLU A 81 -14.94 -2.03 0.53
C GLU A 81 -14.94 -0.61 -0.07
N LYS A 82 -14.25 0.35 0.57
CA LYS A 82 -14.07 1.71 0.05
C LYS A 82 -13.30 1.75 -1.28
N PHE A 83 -12.35 0.85 -1.47
CA PHE A 83 -11.64 0.73 -2.75
C PHE A 83 -12.60 0.39 -3.89
N VAL A 84 -13.51 -0.58 -3.68
CA VAL A 84 -14.53 -0.95 -4.68
C VAL A 84 -15.45 0.23 -4.98
N GLU A 85 -15.92 0.95 -3.96
CA GLU A 85 -16.74 2.15 -4.16
C GLU A 85 -16.00 3.23 -4.97
N ARG A 86 -14.71 3.44 -4.70
CA ARG A 86 -13.88 4.42 -5.41
C ARG A 86 -13.62 4.01 -6.86
N PHE A 87 -13.51 2.71 -7.13
CA PHE A 87 -13.30 2.19 -8.48
C PHE A 87 -14.56 2.29 -9.37
N GLN A 88 -15.75 2.40 -8.76
CA GLN A 88 -17.03 2.54 -9.46
C GLN A 88 -17.45 4.00 -9.75
N ARG A 89 -16.69 4.98 -9.24
CA ARG A 89 -16.91 6.41 -9.49
C ARG A 89 -16.21 6.86 -10.76
#